data_AF-A0A4Y1RJ48-F1
#
_entry.id   AF-A0A4Y1RJ48-F1
#
_cell.length_a   1.000
_cell.length_b   1.000
_cell.length_c   1.000
_cell.angle_alpha   90.00
_cell.angle_beta   90.00
_cell.angle_gamma   90.00
#
_symmetry.space_group_name_H-M   'P 1'
#
loop_
_entity.id
_entity.type
_entity.pdbx_description
1 polymer ?
#
loop_
_entity_poly.entity_id
_entity_poly.type
_entity_poly.pdbx_seq_one_letter_code
_entity_poly.pdbx_strand_id
1 'polypeptide(L)'
;MNVYAACSSANLNWYNDSLIVPNGSTALTANDCIKCFCRPSSLKLHCSPSGIVAPCSHLQCKESDLFIGDVSIQQNAIGCNVSTCLYRGHNGRKIFRSLENSTHANCSADGEDYSAGSPEQSPNPIVPCISVSPPPLPSAHPPMGSCT
;
A
#
# COMPACT_ATOMS: atom_id res chain seq x y z
N MET A 1 34.23 -10.75 9.03
CA MET A 1 32.77 -10.99 9.07
C MET A 1 32.13 -9.96 8.15
N ASN A 2 31.49 -10.38 7.06
CA ASN A 2 30.66 -9.47 6.27
C ASN A 2 29.32 -9.34 6.96
N VAL A 3 28.99 -8.12 7.42
CA VAL A 3 27.68 -7.81 7.96
C VAL A 3 26.80 -7.41 6.79
N TYR A 4 25.83 -8.27 6.43
CA TYR A 4 24.82 -7.91 5.45
C TYR A 4 23.73 -7.10 6.14
N ALA A 5 23.41 -5.93 5.59
CA ALA A 5 22.31 -5.12 6.09
C ALA A 5 20.97 -5.83 5.79
N ALA A 6 20.07 -5.82 6.76
CA ALA A 6 18.75 -6.43 6.65
C ALA A 6 17.73 -5.65 7.45
N CYS A 7 16.48 -5.74 7.05
CA CYS A 7 15.34 -5.25 7.81
C CYS A 7 14.82 -6.36 8.71
N SER A 8 14.36 -6.00 9.89
CA SER A 8 13.71 -6.93 10.82
C SER A 8 12.30 -6.44 11.14
N SER A 9 11.33 -7.34 11.17
CA SER A 9 10.01 -7.05 11.74
C SER A 9 10.03 -7.02 13.29
N ALA A 10 11.17 -7.36 13.91
CA ALA A 10 11.38 -7.33 15.35
C ALA A 10 11.49 -5.89 15.87
N ASN A 11 10.37 -5.17 15.89
CA ASN A 11 10.28 -3.90 16.60
C ASN A 11 9.34 -3.97 17.80
N LEU A 12 8.52 -5.03 17.93
CA LEU A 12 7.70 -5.24 19.11
C LEU A 12 7.99 -6.60 19.71
N ASN A 13 8.29 -6.58 21.01
CA ASN A 13 8.60 -7.68 21.90
C ASN A 13 7.45 -8.70 22.06
N TRP A 14 6.56 -8.82 21.06
CA TRP A 14 5.25 -9.45 21.16
C TRP A 14 5.24 -10.87 20.58
N TYR A 15 6.11 -11.20 19.62
CA TYR A 15 6.14 -12.52 18.98
C TYR A 15 7.57 -13.00 18.68
N ASN A 16 7.82 -14.29 18.89
CA ASN A 16 9.12 -14.95 18.70
C ASN A 16 9.52 -15.11 17.22
N ASP A 17 8.60 -14.90 16.28
CA ASP A 17 8.87 -14.98 14.84
C ASP A 17 9.24 -13.60 14.28
N SER A 18 10.54 -13.33 14.23
CA SER A 18 11.10 -12.13 13.61
C SER A 18 11.36 -12.39 12.13
N LEU A 19 10.69 -11.68 11.23
CA LEU A 19 10.97 -11.74 9.80
C LEU A 19 12.23 -10.92 9.51
N ILE A 20 13.28 -11.57 9.00
CA ILE A 20 14.50 -10.92 8.52
C ILE A 20 14.47 -10.89 7.00
N VAL A 21 14.62 -9.70 6.41
CA VAL A 21 14.62 -9.50 4.95
C VAL A 21 15.92 -8.80 4.56
N PRO A 22 16.76 -9.40 3.69
CA PRO A 22 17.99 -8.77 3.21
C PRO A 22 17.72 -7.42 2.55
N ASN A 23 18.66 -6.47 2.65
CA ASN A 23 18.57 -5.17 1.99
C ASN A 23 18.25 -5.31 0.49
N GLY A 24 17.22 -4.60 0.02
CA GLY A 24 16.76 -4.64 -1.37
C GLY A 24 16.06 -5.93 -1.80
N SER A 25 15.75 -6.83 -0.87
CA SER A 25 15.04 -8.08 -1.15
C SER A 25 13.60 -8.05 -0.63
N THR A 26 12.82 -9.03 -1.07
CA THR A 26 11.45 -9.28 -0.60
C THR A 26 11.32 -10.63 0.09
N ALA A 27 10.39 -10.74 1.02
CA ALA A 27 9.99 -12.02 1.63
C ALA A 27 8.46 -12.14 1.69
N LEU A 28 7.98 -13.38 1.63
CA LEU A 28 6.58 -13.73 1.87
C LEU A 28 6.43 -14.25 3.30
N THR A 29 5.31 -13.93 3.94
CA THR A 29 5.00 -14.32 5.32
C THR A 29 3.49 -14.49 5.49
N ALA A 30 3.04 -15.06 6.62
CA ALA A 30 1.64 -15.36 6.90
C ALA A 30 0.99 -16.25 5.82
N ASN A 31 1.64 -17.37 5.47
CA ASN A 31 1.20 -18.29 4.41
C ASN A 31 1.05 -17.58 3.05
N ASP A 32 2.09 -16.85 2.66
CA ASP A 32 2.17 -16.09 1.40
C ASP A 32 1.12 -14.98 1.25
N CYS A 33 0.45 -14.63 2.34
CA CYS A 33 -0.55 -13.56 2.37
C CYS A 33 0.06 -12.16 2.31
N ILE A 34 1.21 -11.97 2.97
CA ILE A 34 1.87 -10.67 3.09
C ILE A 34 3.22 -10.72 2.40
N LYS A 35 3.51 -9.70 1.61
CA LYS A 35 4.81 -9.46 0.97
C LYS A 35 5.49 -8.29 1.67
N CYS A 36 6.71 -8.49 2.13
CA CYS A 36 7.51 -7.46 2.77
C CYS A 36 8.78 -7.19 1.95
N PHE A 37 9.09 -5.92 1.72
CA PHE A 37 10.29 -5.44 1.03
C PHE A 37 11.18 -4.68 2.02
N CYS A 38 12.48 -4.97 2.01
CA CYS A 38 13.45 -4.21 2.78
C CYS A 38 14.02 -3.07 1.92
N ARG A 39 13.67 -1.83 2.25
CA ARG A 39 14.08 -0.68 1.45
C ARG A 39 15.60 -0.47 1.53
N PRO A 40 16.31 -0.40 0.38
CA PRO A 40 17.76 -0.27 0.37
C PRO A 40 18.29 0.96 1.11
N SER A 41 17.58 2.09 0.99
CA SER A 41 18.01 3.41 1.49
C SER A 41 17.72 3.61 2.98
N SER A 42 16.52 3.24 3.45
CA SER A 42 16.11 3.50 4.84
C SER A 42 16.25 2.30 5.78
N LEU A 43 16.55 1.11 5.25
CA LEU A 43 16.52 -0.16 6.01
C LEU A 43 15.20 -0.37 6.77
N LYS A 44 14.11 0.19 6.24
CA LYS A 44 12.76 -0.02 6.75
C LYS A 44 12.06 -1.14 6.00
N LEU A 45 11.34 -1.96 6.77
CA LEU A 45 10.49 -3.01 6.23
C LEU A 45 9.16 -2.39 5.78
N HIS A 46 8.83 -2.52 4.50
CA HIS A 46 7.53 -2.14 3.96
C HIS A 46 6.75 -3.39 3.58
N CYS A 47 5.55 -3.57 4.13
CA CYS A 47 4.74 -4.76 3.90
C CYS A 47 3.36 -4.41 3.32
N SER A 48 2.88 -5.23 2.40
CA SER A 48 1.56 -5.11 1.77
C SER A 48 0.95 -6.49 1.48
N PRO A 49 -0.35 -6.58 1.16
CA PRO A 49 -0.97 -7.83 0.73
C PRO A 49 -0.26 -8.36 -0.51
N SER A 50 0.03 -9.66 -0.57
CA SER A 50 0.82 -10.24 -1.66
C SER A 50 0.08 -10.23 -2.99
N GLY A 51 -1.24 -10.42 -2.97
CA GLY A 51 -2.10 -10.59 -4.15
C GLY A 51 -1.94 -11.95 -4.85
N ILE A 52 -1.11 -12.86 -4.32
CA ILE A 52 -0.75 -14.14 -4.97
C ILE A 52 -1.67 -15.28 -4.52
N VAL A 53 -2.19 -15.20 -3.30
CA VAL A 53 -3.09 -16.20 -2.71
C VAL A 53 -4.51 -15.66 -2.56
N ALA A 54 -5.44 -16.53 -2.16
CA ALA A 54 -6.82 -16.16 -1.82
C ALA A 54 -6.86 -14.91 -0.91
N PRO A 55 -7.92 -14.08 -0.99
CA PRO A 55 -7.97 -12.81 -0.26
C PRO A 55 -7.76 -13.01 1.23
N CYS A 56 -6.69 -12.39 1.71
CA CYS A 56 -6.33 -12.35 3.11
C CYS A 56 -7.41 -11.63 3.93
N SER A 57 -7.86 -12.25 5.01
CA SER A 57 -8.79 -11.62 5.94
C SER A 57 -8.07 -10.83 7.02
N HIS A 58 -8.78 -9.89 7.66
CA HIS A 58 -8.32 -9.15 8.84
C HIS A 58 -7.10 -8.25 8.66
N LEU A 59 -6.92 -7.71 7.45
CA LEU A 59 -5.81 -6.80 7.13
C LEU A 59 -6.05 -5.34 7.54
N GLN A 60 -7.30 -4.96 7.83
CA GLN A 60 -7.66 -3.60 8.23
C GLN A 60 -7.16 -3.29 9.65
N CYS A 61 -6.56 -2.10 9.82
CA CYS A 61 -6.20 -1.57 11.12
C CYS A 61 -7.44 -1.22 11.94
N LYS A 62 -7.35 -1.39 13.27
CA LYS A 62 -8.46 -1.08 14.17
C LYS A 62 -8.77 0.43 14.12
N GLU A 63 -10.07 0.78 14.10
CA GLU A 63 -10.55 2.18 14.13
C GLU A 63 -10.07 3.04 12.94
N SER A 64 -9.80 2.41 11.79
CA SER A 64 -9.34 3.08 10.58
C SER A 64 -9.79 2.31 9.33
N ASP A 65 -9.97 3.02 8.21
CA ASP A 65 -10.23 2.41 6.89
C ASP A 65 -8.95 1.95 6.17
N LEU A 66 -7.78 2.10 6.80
CA LEU A 66 -6.50 1.70 6.25
C LEU A 66 -6.23 0.20 6.45
N PHE A 67 -5.80 -0.45 5.38
CA PHE A 67 -5.33 -1.83 5.34
C PHE A 67 -3.80 -1.87 5.38
N ILE A 68 -3.21 -3.01 5.78
CA ILE A 68 -1.75 -3.18 5.82
C ILE A 68 -1.10 -2.65 4.53
N GLY A 69 -0.12 -1.75 4.69
CA GLY A 69 0.60 -1.12 3.58
C GLY A 69 -0.01 0.20 3.10
N ASP A 70 -1.25 0.52 3.49
CA ASP A 70 -1.85 1.81 3.17
C ASP A 70 -1.23 2.94 3.98
N VAL A 71 -1.07 4.08 3.31
CA VAL A 71 -0.67 5.35 3.90
C VAL A 71 -1.71 6.41 3.56
N SER A 72 -2.18 7.11 4.58
CA SER A 72 -3.06 8.28 4.44
C SER A 72 -2.31 9.52 4.87
N ILE A 73 -2.36 10.58 4.06
CA ILE A 73 -1.71 11.86 4.32
C ILE A 73 -2.80 12.92 4.41
N GLN A 74 -2.93 13.53 5.58
CA GLN A 74 -3.85 14.63 5.83
C GLN A 74 -3.05 15.93 5.98
N GLN A 75 -3.15 16.82 4.98
CA GLN A 75 -2.50 18.13 5.00
C GLN A 75 -3.23 19.11 5.93
N ASN A 76 -2.45 19.90 6.66
CA ASN A 76 -2.88 20.96 7.57
C ASN A 76 -2.03 22.24 7.32
N ALA A 77 -2.43 23.37 7.90
CA ALA A 77 -1.76 24.66 7.68
C ALA A 77 -0.27 24.73 8.04
N ILE A 78 0.25 23.78 8.83
CA ILE A 78 1.63 23.76 9.35
C ILE A 78 2.38 22.48 8.92
N GLY A 79 1.77 21.60 8.12
CA GLY A 79 2.38 20.32 7.72
C GLY A 79 1.35 19.26 7.33
N CYS A 80 1.63 17.98 7.63
CA CYS A 80 0.66 16.89 7.48
C CYS A 80 0.73 15.88 8.61
N ASN A 81 -0.41 15.24 8.85
CA ASN A 81 -0.49 14.01 9.60
C ASN A 81 -0.45 12.84 8.62
N VAL A 82 0.48 11.91 8.83
CA VAL A 82 0.63 10.68 8.06
C VAL A 82 0.22 9.52 8.94
N SER A 83 -0.79 8.78 8.50
CA SER A 83 -1.28 7.56 9.13
C SER A 83 -0.94 6.37 8.26
N THR A 84 -0.23 5.38 8.83
CA THR A 84 0.17 4.15 8.11
C THR A 84 -0.38 2.94 8.84
N CYS A 85 -0.97 1.99 8.11
CA CYS A 85 -1.34 0.71 8.69
C CYS A 85 -0.20 -0.30 8.52
N LEU A 86 0.50 -0.58 9.63
CA LEU A 86 1.70 -1.41 9.62
C LEU A 86 1.38 -2.87 9.90
N TYR A 87 2.07 -3.77 9.18
CA TYR A 87 2.16 -5.18 9.53
C TYR A 87 3.05 -5.37 10.76
N ARG A 88 2.56 -6.10 11.77
CA ARG A 88 3.25 -6.35 13.04
C ARG A 88 3.53 -7.83 13.30
N GLY A 89 3.52 -8.65 12.24
CA GLY A 89 3.77 -10.10 12.32
C GLY A 89 2.51 -10.95 12.20
N HIS A 90 2.66 -12.26 12.39
CA HIS A 90 1.56 -13.21 12.44
C HIS A 90 1.82 -14.29 13.49
N ASN A 91 0.77 -14.97 13.94
CA ASN A 91 0.87 -16.20 14.74
C ASN A 91 -0.16 -17.20 14.20
N GLY A 92 0.33 -18.26 13.55
CA GLY A 92 -0.50 -19.14 12.73
C GLY A 92 -1.24 -18.33 11.65
N ARG A 93 -2.57 -18.43 11.63
CA ARG A 93 -3.45 -17.73 10.67
C ARG A 93 -3.82 -16.30 11.07
N LYS A 94 -3.40 -15.84 12.26
CA LYS A 94 -3.76 -14.50 12.76
C LYS A 94 -2.69 -13.50 12.38
N ILE A 95 -3.09 -12.46 11.63
CA ILE A 95 -2.22 -11.35 11.23
C ILE A 95 -2.35 -10.21 12.25
N PHE A 96 -1.22 -9.66 12.66
CA PHE A 96 -1.13 -8.51 13.54
C PHE A 96 -0.84 -7.26 12.73
N ARG A 97 -1.52 -6.18 13.09
CA ARG A 97 -1.45 -4.89 12.44
C ARG A 97 -1.73 -3.79 13.44
N SER A 98 -1.22 -2.61 13.16
CA SER A 98 -1.46 -1.42 13.99
C SER A 98 -1.37 -0.16 13.16
N LEU A 99 -2.19 0.82 13.52
CA LEU A 99 -2.11 2.16 12.96
C LEU A 99 -0.96 2.92 13.61
N GLU A 100 -0.11 3.53 12.80
CA GLU A 100 0.95 4.44 13.24
C GLU A 100 0.70 5.83 12.66
N ASN A 101 0.71 6.84 13.53
CA ASN A 101 0.46 8.22 13.16
C ASN A 101 1.72 9.04 13.40
N SER A 102 2.05 9.91 12.46
CA SER A 102 3.20 10.83 12.53
C SER A 102 2.82 12.19 11.98
N THR A 103 3.51 13.24 12.42
CA THR A 103 3.29 14.61 11.94
C THR A 103 4.57 15.13 11.32
N HIS A 104 4.48 15.62 10.08
CA HIS A 104 5.62 16.05 9.27
C HIS A 104 5.45 17.51 8.87
N ALA A 105 6.51 18.32 8.98
CA ALA A 105 6.48 19.73 8.60
C ALA A 105 6.42 19.93 7.07
N ASN A 106 6.93 18.97 6.30
CA ASN A 106 6.82 18.95 4.85
C ASN A 106 6.31 17.59 4.37
N CYS A 107 5.35 17.62 3.46
CA CYS A 107 4.67 16.45 2.92
C CYS A 107 5.18 16.26 1.50
N SER A 108 6.47 15.94 1.38
CA SER A 108 7.02 15.50 0.11
C SER A 108 6.29 14.20 -0.27
N ALA A 109 5.56 14.23 -1.38
CA ALA A 109 5.07 13.04 -2.07
C ALA A 109 6.22 12.28 -2.77
N ASP A 110 7.47 12.52 -2.35
CA ASP A 110 8.60 11.64 -2.63
C ASP A 110 8.28 10.33 -1.93
N GLY A 111 7.56 9.50 -2.69
CA GLY A 111 7.11 8.15 -2.39
C GLY A 111 8.26 7.17 -2.22
N GLU A 112 9.31 7.60 -1.56
CA GLU A 112 10.40 6.75 -1.16
C GLU A 112 9.86 5.97 0.06
N ASP A 113 9.54 6.61 1.20
CA ASP A 113 9.23 5.88 2.46
C ASP A 113 7.79 5.40 2.62
N TYR A 114 6.87 5.99 1.86
CA TYR A 114 5.43 5.78 2.01
C TYR A 114 4.78 5.10 0.80
N SER A 115 5.55 4.83 -0.26
CA SER A 115 5.02 4.06 -1.38
C SER A 115 4.95 2.60 -1.00
N ALA A 116 3.73 2.15 -0.74
CA ALA A 116 3.32 0.88 -1.29
C ALA A 116 3.56 0.93 -2.80
N GLY A 117 4.70 0.39 -3.23
CA GLY A 117 4.89 0.00 -4.62
C GLY A 117 3.73 -0.91 -4.99
N SER A 118 2.73 -0.33 -5.66
CA SER A 118 1.76 -1.10 -6.44
C SER A 118 2.56 -1.98 -7.40
N PRO A 119 2.24 -3.27 -7.57
CA PRO A 119 2.88 -4.07 -8.60
C PRO A 119 2.52 -3.44 -9.94
N GLU A 120 3.48 -2.77 -10.55
CA GLU A 120 3.42 -2.44 -11.97
C GLU A 120 3.46 -3.77 -12.73
N GLN A 121 2.30 -4.22 -13.21
CA GLN A 121 2.11 -4.64 -14.60
C GLN A 121 0.64 -4.95 -14.90
N SER A 122 0.01 -4.06 -15.67
CA SER A 122 -0.83 -4.48 -16.79
C SER A 122 -0.66 -3.46 -17.92
N PRO A 123 -0.23 -3.87 -19.13
CA PRO A 123 -0.07 -2.95 -20.25
C PRO A 123 -1.45 -2.54 -20.76
N ASN A 124 -1.86 -1.29 -20.50
CA ASN A 124 -2.95 -0.71 -21.27
C ASN A 124 -2.40 -0.34 -22.67
N PRO A 125 -3.01 -0.82 -23.77
CA PRO A 125 -2.66 -0.33 -25.10
C PRO A 125 -3.03 1.15 -25.19
N ILE A 126 -2.03 1.95 -25.57
CA ILE A 126 -2.16 3.36 -25.92
C ILE A 126 -3.10 3.44 -27.13
N VAL A 127 -4.35 3.82 -26.90
CA VAL A 127 -5.23 4.31 -27.97
C VAL A 127 -4.99 5.81 -28.07
N PRO A 128 -4.49 6.35 -29.20
CA PRO A 128 -4.37 7.79 -29.37
C PRO A 128 -5.77 8.40 -29.49
N CYS A 129 -6.12 9.34 -28.61
CA CYS A 129 -7.29 10.18 -28.79
C CYS A 129 -7.06 11.09 -30.00
N ILE A 130 -7.64 10.73 -31.15
CA ILE A 130 -7.77 11.66 -32.29
C ILE A 130 -8.89 12.62 -31.95
N SER A 131 -8.54 13.89 -31.81
CA SER A 131 -9.48 15.01 -31.69
C SER A 131 -10.31 15.11 -32.97
N VAL A 132 -11.61 14.91 -32.89
CA VAL A 132 -12.54 15.19 -33.99
C VAL A 132 -13.59 16.17 -33.47
N SER A 133 -13.63 17.35 -34.07
CA SER A 133 -14.57 18.43 -33.78
C SER A 133 -16.04 18.00 -33.96
N PRO A 134 -16.99 18.56 -33.19
CA PRO A 134 -18.41 18.22 -33.32
C PRO A 134 -19.08 18.96 -34.50
N PRO A 135 -19.92 18.30 -35.31
CA PRO A 135 -20.90 18.97 -36.19
C PRO A 135 -22.21 19.29 -35.43
N PRO A 136 -23.03 20.26 -35.92
CA PRO A 136 -24.06 20.93 -35.13
C PRO A 136 -25.39 20.15 -34.99
N LEU A 137 -26.09 20.49 -33.90
CA LEU A 137 -27.39 19.97 -33.42
C LEU A 137 -28.57 20.28 -34.36
N PRO A 138 -29.64 19.47 -34.35
CA PRO A 138 -30.96 20.04 -34.03
C PRO A 138 -31.82 19.23 -33.04
N SER A 139 -32.66 20.00 -32.32
CA SER A 139 -33.54 19.70 -31.19
C SER A 139 -34.67 18.68 -31.39
N ALA A 140 -35.04 17.94 -30.32
CA ALA A 140 -36.37 17.97 -29.66
C ALA A 140 -36.49 16.90 -28.52
N HIS A 141 -37.37 17.18 -27.56
CA HIS A 141 -37.64 16.58 -26.22
C HIS A 141 -38.19 15.10 -26.24
N PRO A 142 -38.51 14.42 -25.10
CA PRO A 142 -38.09 13.06 -24.69
C PRO A 142 -39.33 12.13 -24.47
N PRO A 143 -39.44 11.20 -23.49
CA PRO A 143 -38.49 10.37 -22.73
C PRO A 143 -38.81 8.84 -22.84
N MET A 144 -38.19 8.04 -21.96
CA MET A 144 -38.72 6.80 -21.36
C MET A 144 -38.19 5.47 -21.93
N GLY A 145 -37.57 4.66 -21.05
CA GLY A 145 -37.28 3.25 -21.33
C GLY A 145 -36.11 2.70 -20.52
N SER A 146 -36.43 1.82 -19.58
CA SER A 146 -35.62 1.34 -18.47
C SER A 146 -34.60 0.24 -18.82
N CYS A 147 -33.74 -0.03 -17.83
CA CYS A 147 -32.64 -0.99 -17.74
C CYS A 147 -32.93 -2.43 -18.23
N THR A 148 -31.89 -3.07 -18.78
CA THR A 148 -31.35 -4.39 -18.40
C THR A 148 -29.87 -4.44 -18.74
#